data_AF-A0A7W0ZYY6-F1
#
_entry.id   AF-A0A7W0ZYY6-F1
#
_cell.length_a   1.000
_cell.length_b   1.000
_cell.length_c   1.000
_cell.angle_alpha   90.00
_cell.angle_beta   90.00
_cell.angle_gamma   90.00
#
_symmetry.space_group_name_H-M   'P 1'
#
loop_
_entity.id
_entity.type
_entity.pdbx_description
1 polymer ?
#
loop_
_entity_poly.entity_id
_entity_poly.type
_entity_poly.pdbx_seq_one_letter_code
_entity_poly.pdbx_strand_id
1 'polypeptide(L)'
;MRALILALVTALGNSACSGCYHLPEWEGDVHVTPIERKAGKLCGTGGVTEDGKQRITREPYIQMTTLTSSTVAWGTTDARGEVVLSEPGGEPIRRVAGEYVGDPSRESRRKAAQGVAGEDSAENIYVVAAKLAGLEPNHLYCYQVMIDGVALTDPAPLSTATPPGLEEPLKFIAVGDTGTGGPAQQAILKRMTESPFDFVLVLGDLAYESGTAAQLQGKFFSIYKEVLRYAPIYPAIGNHERRTREGQPYFEAFVLPEPERYYSFDWGDVHFVAIDTTQRDTEQLVWLDKDLKQNKQPWVIVFGHHPMYTNSLRGPQLWIRQAFSKILTDNKVDLVLTGHEHQYERFRVAGVNFVVSGGGGGQLTKFFGEDRALKQATKHHFLAFEATAAELKMKVVDINGREIETLALTKDRPNQEPKVEVDGKPETTETPIAPETKVKPDEKLHDEPDDDKTKVKVPPPPDEPTPLPAKTTDATPDLKPAAVEKAVAKQKKRAATKAEKPTPGPTH
;
A
#
# COMPACT_ATOMS: atom_id res chain seq x y z
N MET A 1 20.14 -49.72 37.50
CA MET A 1 20.26 -49.47 36.05
C MET A 1 18.88 -49.15 35.47
N ARG A 2 18.42 -47.91 35.64
CA ARG A 2 17.25 -47.23 35.01
C ARG A 2 17.01 -45.95 35.82
N ALA A 3 17.94 -45.00 35.72
CA ALA A 3 17.81 -43.64 36.28
C ALA A 3 18.87 -42.65 35.76
N LEU A 4 19.72 -43.02 34.80
CA LEU A 4 20.87 -42.18 34.39
C LEU A 4 21.01 -41.99 32.86
N ILE A 5 19.90 -42.09 32.11
CA ILE A 5 19.89 -41.87 30.65
C ILE A 5 18.98 -40.68 30.25
N LEU A 6 18.42 -39.93 31.21
CA LEU A 6 17.55 -38.77 30.91
C LEU A 6 18.22 -37.40 31.15
N ALA A 7 19.55 -37.35 31.27
CA ALA A 7 20.27 -36.09 31.55
C ALA A 7 21.38 -35.77 30.52
N LEU A 8 21.41 -36.44 29.36
CA LEU A 8 22.50 -36.30 28.38
C LEU A 8 22.04 -36.18 26.91
N VAL A 9 20.78 -35.79 26.68
CA VAL A 9 20.29 -35.41 25.33
C VAL A 9 19.92 -33.91 25.25
N THR A 10 20.03 -33.16 26.36
CA THR A 10 19.81 -31.70 26.40
C THR A 10 21.08 -30.85 26.30
N ALA A 11 22.15 -31.41 25.73
CA ALA A 11 23.37 -30.67 25.46
C ALA A 11 24.00 -31.21 24.17
N LEU A 12 23.52 -30.73 23.02
CA LEU A 12 24.20 -30.61 21.71
C LEU A 12 23.12 -30.36 20.65
N GLY A 13 22.78 -29.09 20.44
CA GLY A 13 21.79 -28.71 19.43
C GLY A 13 21.38 -27.25 19.44
N ASN A 14 22.27 -26.34 19.83
CA ASN A 14 22.08 -24.90 19.62
C ASN A 14 23.41 -24.34 19.11
N SER A 15 23.69 -24.57 17.83
CA SER A 15 24.59 -23.70 17.08
C SER A 15 23.76 -22.48 16.69
N ALA A 16 23.94 -21.42 17.46
CA ALA A 16 23.28 -20.14 17.28
C ALA A 16 23.50 -19.59 15.86
N CYS A 17 22.42 -19.24 15.18
CA CYS A 17 22.49 -18.29 14.07
C CYS A 17 22.75 -16.90 14.67
N SER A 18 24.00 -16.48 14.71
CA SER A 18 24.39 -15.13 15.11
C SER A 18 23.99 -14.14 14.02
N GLY A 19 22.70 -13.77 13.99
CA GLY A 19 22.15 -12.82 13.01
C GLY A 19 20.64 -12.84 12.82
N CYS A 20 19.91 -13.84 13.34
CA CYS A 20 18.45 -13.81 13.28
C CYS A 20 17.92 -12.82 14.32
N TYR A 21 17.43 -11.66 13.87
CA TYR A 21 16.62 -10.77 14.67
C TYR A 21 15.36 -11.51 15.09
N HIS A 22 15.32 -12.04 16.32
CA HIS A 22 14.05 -12.37 16.95
C HIS A 22 13.33 -11.05 17.23
N LEU A 23 12.36 -10.71 16.37
CA LEU A 23 11.40 -9.66 16.67
C LEU A 23 10.71 -10.05 17.99
N PRO A 24 10.58 -9.12 18.95
CA PRO A 24 9.84 -9.41 20.17
C PRO A 24 8.41 -9.83 19.77
N GLU A 25 8.02 -11.03 20.17
CA GLU A 25 6.62 -11.45 20.10
C GLU A 25 5.82 -10.46 20.94
N TRP A 26 4.87 -9.79 20.28
CA TRP A 26 3.99 -8.85 20.94
C TRP A 26 2.89 -9.64 21.65
N GLU A 27 2.86 -9.55 22.99
CA GLU A 27 1.89 -10.24 23.86
C GLU A 27 0.63 -9.38 24.19
N GLY A 28 0.42 -8.26 23.51
CA GLY A 28 -0.80 -7.46 23.69
C GLY A 28 -2.01 -8.06 22.98
N ASP A 29 -3.22 -7.74 23.40
CA ASP A 29 -4.43 -8.07 22.65
C ASP A 29 -4.72 -6.97 21.61
N VAL A 30 -4.83 -7.30 20.31
CA VAL A 30 -5.34 -6.33 19.31
C VAL A 30 -6.86 -6.38 19.47
N HIS A 31 -7.46 -5.28 19.93
CA HIS A 31 -8.92 -5.21 20.02
C HIS A 31 -9.53 -5.02 18.64
N VAL A 32 -9.94 -6.08 17.96
CA VAL A 32 -10.71 -6.00 16.70
C VAL A 32 -11.91 -5.05 16.80
N THR A 33 -12.26 -4.35 15.73
CA THR A 33 -13.32 -3.34 15.72
C THR A 33 -14.70 -3.96 16.06
N PRO A 34 -15.69 -3.17 16.54
CA PRO A 34 -17.04 -3.70 16.77
C PRO A 34 -17.68 -4.36 15.54
N ILE A 35 -17.39 -3.85 14.34
CA ILE A 35 -17.87 -4.37 13.05
C ILE A 35 -17.26 -5.75 12.80
N GLU A 36 -15.93 -5.87 12.93
CA GLU A 36 -15.20 -7.13 12.81
C GLU A 36 -15.72 -8.17 13.81
N ARG A 37 -15.95 -7.80 15.08
CA ARG A 37 -16.50 -8.73 16.07
C ARG A 37 -17.88 -9.26 15.70
N LYS A 38 -18.72 -8.45 15.03
CA LYS A 38 -20.03 -8.90 14.57
C LYS A 38 -19.88 -9.87 13.40
N ALA A 39 -19.05 -9.53 12.41
CA ALA A 39 -18.80 -10.39 11.26
C ALA A 39 -18.12 -11.71 11.67
N GLY A 40 -17.18 -11.65 12.60
CA GLY A 40 -16.48 -12.82 13.15
C GLY A 40 -17.39 -13.76 13.95
N LYS A 41 -18.50 -13.29 14.53
CA LYS A 41 -19.52 -14.17 15.12
C LYS A 41 -20.30 -14.96 14.07
N LEU A 42 -20.39 -14.44 12.84
CA LEU A 42 -21.15 -15.06 11.75
C LEU A 42 -20.28 -15.99 10.91
N CYS A 43 -19.01 -15.62 10.69
CA CYS A 43 -18.07 -16.38 9.87
C CYS A 43 -17.04 -17.19 10.67
N GLY A 44 -16.65 -16.73 11.84
CA GLY A 44 -15.43 -17.17 12.51
C GLY A 44 -14.33 -16.11 12.43
N THR A 45 -13.22 -16.36 13.12
CA THR A 45 -12.10 -15.41 13.23
C THR A 45 -10.96 -15.69 12.26
N GLY A 46 -11.11 -16.68 11.38
CA GLY A 46 -10.08 -17.11 10.42
C GLY A 46 -8.73 -17.47 11.03
N GLY A 47 -8.72 -18.02 12.25
CA GLY A 47 -7.50 -18.50 12.89
C GLY A 47 -6.80 -19.57 12.07
N VAL A 48 -5.47 -19.63 12.15
CA VAL A 48 -4.68 -20.64 11.43
C VAL A 48 -4.84 -22.01 12.10
N THR A 49 -5.19 -23.03 11.33
CA THR A 49 -5.36 -24.42 11.82
C THR A 49 -4.00 -25.07 12.14
N GLU A 50 -3.98 -26.25 12.77
CA GLU A 50 -2.72 -26.98 13.00
C GLU A 50 -2.00 -27.34 11.68
N ASP A 51 -2.74 -27.73 10.64
CA ASP A 51 -2.19 -27.91 9.29
C ASP A 51 -1.73 -26.57 8.70
N GLY A 52 -2.50 -25.51 8.98
CA GLY A 52 -2.17 -24.13 8.63
C GLY A 52 -0.81 -23.70 9.16
N LYS A 53 -0.49 -23.99 10.43
CA LYS A 53 0.80 -23.61 11.06
C LYS A 53 2.01 -24.20 10.35
N GLN A 54 1.85 -25.30 9.61
CA GLN A 54 2.93 -25.95 8.86
C GLN A 54 3.06 -25.43 7.43
N ARG A 55 1.99 -24.84 6.87
CA ARG A 55 1.94 -24.47 5.44
C ARG A 55 1.70 -22.99 5.17
N ILE A 56 1.17 -22.23 6.12
CA ILE A 56 1.01 -20.78 6.04
C ILE A 56 2.27 -20.12 6.58
N THR A 57 2.94 -19.33 5.75
CA THR A 57 4.11 -18.51 6.12
C THR A 57 3.75 -17.02 6.25
N ARG A 58 2.63 -16.62 5.64
CA ARG A 58 1.99 -15.30 5.83
C ARG A 58 0.49 -15.52 5.89
N GLU A 59 -0.11 -15.12 6.99
CA GLU A 59 -1.56 -15.23 7.19
C GLU A 59 -2.34 -14.50 6.09
N PRO A 60 -3.58 -14.93 5.79
CA PRO A 60 -4.34 -14.34 4.69
C PRO A 60 -4.59 -12.86 4.88
N TYR A 61 -4.52 -12.12 3.78
CA TYR A 61 -4.78 -10.69 3.71
C TYR A 61 -5.67 -10.36 2.52
N ILE A 62 -6.56 -9.39 2.72
CA ILE A 62 -7.53 -8.96 1.71
C ILE A 62 -7.02 -7.69 1.03
N GLN A 63 -7.18 -7.60 -0.28
CA GLN A 63 -6.83 -6.43 -1.07
C GLN A 63 -7.78 -6.25 -2.25
N MET A 64 -7.83 -5.02 -2.78
CA MET A 64 -8.56 -4.68 -4.02
C MET A 64 -10.02 -5.13 -4.00
N THR A 65 -10.70 -4.90 -2.87
CA THR A 65 -12.15 -5.10 -2.78
C THR A 65 -12.87 -4.02 -3.60
N THR A 66 -13.84 -4.43 -4.40
CA THR A 66 -14.73 -3.55 -5.15
C THR A 66 -16.17 -3.94 -4.86
N LEU A 67 -17.12 -3.33 -5.58
CA LEU A 67 -18.53 -3.72 -5.52
C LEU A 67 -18.75 -5.20 -5.84
N THR A 68 -17.91 -5.80 -6.69
CA THR A 68 -18.18 -7.14 -7.24
C THR A 68 -16.97 -8.07 -7.24
N SER A 69 -15.87 -7.65 -6.61
CA SER A 69 -14.65 -8.44 -6.55
C SER A 69 -13.90 -8.21 -5.25
N SER A 70 -13.01 -9.14 -4.92
CA SER A 70 -12.01 -8.98 -3.86
C SER A 70 -10.87 -9.95 -4.13
N THR A 71 -9.69 -9.66 -3.61
CA THR A 71 -8.54 -10.58 -3.70
C THR A 71 -8.15 -11.00 -2.30
N VAL A 72 -8.07 -12.31 -2.08
CA VAL A 72 -7.49 -12.90 -0.86
C VAL A 72 -6.14 -13.48 -1.24
N ALA A 73 -5.08 -13.01 -0.59
CA ALA A 73 -3.73 -13.50 -0.78
C ALA A 73 -3.15 -14.05 0.52
N TRP A 74 -2.21 -14.98 0.43
CA TRP A 74 -1.52 -15.56 1.58
C TRP A 74 -0.14 -16.04 1.17
N GLY A 75 0.77 -16.17 2.13
CA GLY A 75 2.07 -16.80 1.94
C GLY A 75 2.00 -18.25 2.37
N THR A 76 2.62 -19.12 1.59
CA THR A 76 2.62 -20.56 1.87
C THR A 76 3.89 -21.24 1.37
N THR A 77 4.19 -22.43 1.89
CA THR A 77 5.27 -23.30 1.40
C THR A 77 4.89 -24.08 0.14
N ASP A 78 3.64 -23.96 -0.33
CA ASP A 78 3.14 -24.60 -1.55
C ASP A 78 2.65 -23.54 -2.55
N ALA A 79 3.10 -23.57 -3.80
CA ALA A 79 2.70 -22.60 -4.82
C ALA A 79 1.23 -22.74 -5.29
N ARG A 80 0.42 -23.53 -4.58
CA ARG A 80 -0.97 -23.86 -4.88
C ARG A 80 -1.87 -23.49 -3.71
N GLY A 81 -3.16 -23.44 -3.99
CA GLY A 81 -4.21 -23.36 -2.99
C GLY A 81 -5.46 -22.76 -3.58
N GLU A 82 -6.50 -22.70 -2.77
CA GLU A 82 -7.78 -22.12 -3.15
C GLU A 82 -8.42 -21.41 -1.99
N VAL A 83 -9.31 -20.48 -2.32
CA VAL A 83 -10.24 -19.89 -1.37
C VAL A 83 -11.60 -20.53 -1.56
N VAL A 84 -12.15 -21.04 -0.47
CA VAL A 84 -13.55 -21.45 -0.39
C VAL A 84 -14.35 -20.27 0.12
N LEU A 85 -15.37 -19.86 -0.63
CA LEU A 85 -16.32 -18.83 -0.26
C LEU A 85 -17.63 -19.48 0.19
N SER A 86 -18.26 -18.95 1.23
CA SER A 86 -19.58 -19.37 1.72
C SER A 86 -20.42 -18.17 2.16
N GLU A 87 -21.72 -18.38 2.30
CA GLU A 87 -22.59 -17.48 3.05
C GLU A 87 -22.32 -17.60 4.56
N PRO A 88 -22.65 -16.58 5.38
CA PRO A 88 -22.51 -16.67 6.83
C PRO A 88 -23.37 -17.79 7.43
N GLY A 89 -22.72 -18.73 8.12
CA GLY A 89 -23.36 -19.94 8.67
C GLY A 89 -23.87 -20.94 7.61
N GLY A 90 -23.53 -20.74 6.34
CA GLY A 90 -23.97 -21.58 5.22
C GLY A 90 -22.87 -22.52 4.68
N GLU A 91 -23.28 -23.37 3.74
CA GLU A 91 -22.37 -24.26 3.01
C GLU A 91 -21.51 -23.49 1.98
N PRO A 92 -20.36 -24.05 1.56
CA PRO A 92 -19.54 -23.50 0.48
C PRO A 92 -20.35 -23.21 -0.80
N ILE A 93 -20.28 -21.97 -1.28
CA ILE A 93 -20.94 -21.54 -2.53
C ILE A 93 -19.99 -21.58 -3.72
N ARG A 94 -18.69 -21.41 -3.50
CA ARG A 94 -17.70 -21.34 -4.58
C ARG A 94 -16.29 -21.69 -4.09
N ARG A 95 -15.49 -22.29 -4.98
CA ARG A 95 -14.04 -22.46 -4.81
C ARG A 95 -13.32 -21.67 -5.88
N VAL A 96 -12.27 -20.95 -5.49
CA VAL A 96 -11.47 -20.13 -6.39
C VAL A 96 -10.01 -20.49 -6.23
N ALA A 97 -9.43 -21.05 -7.29
CA ALA A 97 -8.00 -21.36 -7.32
C ALA A 97 -7.18 -20.08 -7.15
N GLY A 98 -6.14 -20.18 -6.34
CA GLY A 98 -5.13 -19.16 -6.19
C GLY A 98 -4.08 -19.24 -7.31
N GLU A 99 -3.59 -18.09 -7.70
CA GLU A 99 -2.49 -17.93 -8.65
C GLU A 99 -1.24 -17.44 -7.91
N TYR A 100 -0.07 -17.96 -8.29
CA TYR A 100 1.21 -17.48 -7.75
C TYR A 100 1.51 -16.05 -8.22
N VAL A 101 1.93 -15.18 -7.29
CA VAL A 101 2.07 -13.73 -7.49
C VAL A 101 3.48 -13.30 -7.90
N GLY A 102 4.52 -14.11 -7.67
CA GLY A 102 5.90 -13.74 -7.99
C GLY A 102 6.17 -13.55 -9.49
N ASP A 103 7.31 -12.90 -9.81
CA ASP A 103 7.68 -12.45 -11.17
C ASP A 103 7.20 -13.44 -12.26
N PRO A 104 6.31 -13.02 -13.16
CA PRO A 104 5.74 -13.90 -14.18
C PRO A 104 6.74 -14.31 -15.27
N SER A 105 8.00 -13.84 -15.23
CA SER A 105 9.04 -14.28 -16.14
C SER A 105 9.13 -15.81 -16.19
N ARG A 106 9.40 -16.34 -17.39
CA ARG A 106 9.55 -17.80 -17.60
C ARG A 106 10.61 -18.41 -16.69
N GLU A 107 11.58 -17.63 -16.23
CA GLU A 107 12.65 -18.10 -15.36
C GLU A 107 12.19 -18.28 -13.92
N SER A 108 11.43 -17.32 -13.37
CA SER A 108 10.84 -17.39 -12.04
C SER A 108 9.78 -18.49 -11.94
N ARG A 109 8.94 -18.70 -12.96
CA ARG A 109 8.06 -19.88 -13.05
C ARG A 109 8.83 -21.20 -13.14
N ARG A 110 9.98 -21.22 -13.82
CA ARG A 110 10.83 -22.41 -13.93
C ARG A 110 11.51 -22.73 -12.61
N LYS A 111 11.98 -21.72 -11.87
CA LYS A 111 12.57 -21.85 -10.53
C LYS A 111 11.51 -22.29 -9.51
N ALA A 112 10.33 -21.68 -9.53
CA ALA A 112 9.18 -22.07 -8.70
C ALA A 112 8.71 -23.51 -8.98
N ALA A 113 8.56 -23.91 -10.25
CA ALA A 113 8.20 -25.28 -10.63
C ALA A 113 9.30 -26.32 -10.32
N GLN A 114 10.53 -25.86 -10.04
CA GLN A 114 11.67 -26.70 -9.67
C GLN A 114 11.99 -26.63 -8.17
N GLY A 115 11.21 -25.88 -7.37
CA GLY A 115 11.45 -25.71 -5.93
C GLY A 115 12.74 -24.95 -5.59
N VAL A 116 13.27 -24.15 -6.52
CA VAL A 116 14.52 -23.38 -6.32
C VAL A 116 14.16 -21.94 -5.95
N ALA A 117 14.43 -21.55 -4.71
CA ALA A 117 14.23 -20.20 -4.20
C ALA A 117 15.27 -19.21 -4.76
N GLY A 118 14.89 -17.94 -4.92
CA GLY A 118 15.81 -16.85 -5.27
C GLY A 118 16.60 -16.37 -4.05
N GLU A 119 17.85 -15.96 -4.24
CA GLU A 119 18.86 -15.71 -3.19
C GLU A 119 18.59 -14.55 -2.20
N ASP A 120 17.41 -13.94 -2.21
CA ASP A 120 17.01 -12.91 -1.22
C ASP A 120 15.54 -13.06 -0.76
N SER A 121 14.90 -14.21 -1.03
CA SER A 121 13.60 -14.51 -0.43
C SER A 121 13.83 -14.86 1.04
N ALA A 122 13.33 -14.01 1.93
CA ALA A 122 13.21 -14.34 3.34
C ALA A 122 12.34 -15.60 3.48
N GLU A 123 13.01 -16.76 3.51
CA GLU A 123 12.43 -18.09 3.64
C GLU A 123 11.51 -18.47 2.46
N ASN A 124 11.23 -19.76 2.28
CA ASN A 124 10.48 -20.31 1.13
C ASN A 124 9.00 -19.87 1.11
N ILE A 125 8.73 -18.60 0.85
CA ILE A 125 7.38 -18.02 0.83
C ILE A 125 6.89 -17.92 -0.62
N TYR A 126 5.94 -18.78 -1.00
CA TYR A 126 5.11 -18.57 -2.17
C TYR A 126 3.94 -17.67 -1.80
N VAL A 127 3.83 -16.50 -2.42
CA VAL A 127 2.61 -15.70 -2.32
C VAL A 127 1.62 -16.19 -3.36
N VAL A 128 0.44 -16.61 -2.90
CA VAL A 128 -0.66 -17.10 -3.72
C VAL A 128 -1.87 -16.19 -3.52
N ALA A 129 -2.59 -15.87 -4.58
CA ALA A 129 -3.74 -14.98 -4.54
C ALA A 129 -4.94 -15.54 -5.32
N ALA A 130 -6.10 -15.61 -4.66
CA ALA A 130 -7.37 -15.95 -5.28
C ALA A 130 -8.16 -14.68 -5.61
N LYS A 131 -8.40 -14.44 -6.91
CA LYS A 131 -9.19 -13.32 -7.40
C LYS A 131 -10.67 -13.69 -7.42
N LEU A 132 -11.42 -13.22 -6.42
CA LEU A 132 -12.85 -13.42 -6.31
C LEU A 132 -13.56 -12.36 -7.17
N ALA A 133 -14.47 -12.78 -8.05
CA ALA A 133 -15.18 -11.89 -8.99
C ALA A 133 -16.65 -12.28 -9.09
N GLY A 134 -17.52 -11.37 -9.50
CA GLY A 134 -18.97 -11.63 -9.56
C GLY A 134 -19.61 -11.79 -8.18
N LEU A 135 -19.07 -11.09 -7.18
CA LEU A 135 -19.63 -10.97 -5.85
C LEU A 135 -20.79 -9.97 -5.84
N GLU A 136 -21.70 -10.11 -4.89
CA GLU A 136 -22.77 -9.13 -4.66
C GLU A 136 -22.23 -7.89 -3.94
N PRO A 137 -22.63 -6.66 -4.34
CA PRO A 137 -22.25 -5.44 -3.62
C PRO A 137 -22.85 -5.36 -2.20
N ASN A 138 -22.13 -4.72 -1.28
CA ASN A 138 -22.52 -4.58 0.12
C ASN A 138 -22.94 -5.91 0.78
N HIS A 139 -22.16 -6.96 0.55
CA HIS A 139 -22.48 -8.31 1.00
C HIS A 139 -21.35 -8.88 1.86
N LEU A 140 -21.74 -9.61 2.91
CA LEU A 140 -20.81 -10.32 3.77
C LEU A 140 -20.71 -11.77 3.31
N TYR A 141 -19.51 -12.16 2.89
CA TYR A 141 -19.14 -13.55 2.68
C TYR A 141 -18.23 -14.04 3.80
N CYS A 142 -18.09 -15.37 3.89
CA CYS A 142 -17.00 -15.99 4.66
C CYS A 142 -16.04 -16.66 3.69
N TYR A 143 -14.73 -16.49 3.91
CA TYR A 143 -13.68 -17.11 3.13
C TYR A 143 -12.82 -18.03 4.00
N GLN A 144 -12.29 -19.08 3.39
CA GLN A 144 -11.37 -20.03 4.03
C GLN A 144 -10.27 -20.41 3.05
N VAL A 145 -9.02 -20.45 3.51
CA VAL A 145 -7.88 -20.88 2.68
C VAL A 145 -7.70 -22.39 2.80
N MET A 146 -7.58 -23.05 1.65
CA MET A 146 -7.40 -24.50 1.53
C MET A 146 -6.21 -24.82 0.62
N ILE A 147 -5.54 -25.96 0.86
CA ILE A 147 -4.67 -26.58 -0.15
C ILE A 147 -4.89 -28.08 -0.11
N ASP A 148 -5.11 -28.68 -1.29
CA ASP A 148 -5.38 -30.11 -1.49
C ASP A 148 -6.54 -30.65 -0.62
N GLY A 149 -7.60 -29.84 -0.48
CA GLY A 149 -8.79 -30.19 0.31
C GLY A 149 -8.65 -30.04 1.82
N VAL A 150 -7.47 -29.63 2.32
CA VAL A 150 -7.20 -29.41 3.75
C VAL A 150 -7.36 -27.92 4.09
N ALA A 151 -8.14 -27.63 5.12
CA ALA A 151 -8.35 -26.28 5.64
C ALA A 151 -7.14 -25.76 6.40
N LEU A 152 -6.62 -24.61 5.97
CA LEU A 152 -5.48 -23.96 6.60
C LEU A 152 -5.86 -22.83 7.53
N THR A 153 -7.05 -22.29 7.36
CA THR A 153 -7.65 -21.35 8.30
C THR A 153 -9.02 -21.86 8.70
N ASP A 154 -9.54 -21.37 9.82
CA ASP A 154 -10.98 -21.30 10.04
C ASP A 154 -11.59 -20.31 9.01
N PRO A 155 -12.92 -20.27 8.84
CA PRO A 155 -13.53 -19.24 8.01
C PRO A 155 -13.39 -17.84 8.64
N ALA A 156 -13.19 -16.83 7.81
CA ALA A 156 -13.10 -15.42 8.19
C ALA A 156 -14.05 -14.57 7.31
N PRO A 157 -14.56 -13.43 7.82
CA PRO A 157 -15.42 -12.55 7.06
C PRO A 157 -14.66 -11.81 5.95
N LEU A 158 -15.37 -11.57 4.85
CA LEU A 158 -14.98 -10.71 3.73
C LEU A 158 -16.21 -9.94 3.28
N SER A 159 -16.15 -8.61 3.38
CA SER A 159 -17.21 -7.71 2.93
C SER A 159 -16.86 -7.07 1.59
N THR A 160 -17.81 -7.00 0.67
CA THR A 160 -17.67 -6.23 -0.59
C THR A 160 -17.98 -4.75 -0.39
N ALA A 161 -17.50 -3.92 -1.31
CA ALA A 161 -17.72 -2.49 -1.24
C ALA A 161 -19.22 -2.14 -1.36
N THR A 162 -19.59 -1.02 -0.74
CA THR A 162 -20.95 -0.49 -0.81
C THR A 162 -21.18 0.30 -2.11
N PRO A 163 -22.38 0.21 -2.72
CA PRO A 163 -22.75 1.14 -3.79
C PRO A 163 -22.90 2.58 -3.26
N PRO A 164 -22.81 3.61 -4.13
CA PRO A 164 -23.05 4.99 -3.73
C PRO A 164 -24.49 5.22 -3.25
N GLY A 165 -24.68 6.23 -2.38
CA GLY A 165 -26.00 6.67 -1.91
C GLY A 165 -26.59 5.89 -0.75
N LEU A 166 -25.80 5.10 0.00
CA LEU A 166 -26.25 4.51 1.26
C LEU A 166 -26.30 5.55 2.39
N GLU A 167 -27.22 5.34 3.34
CA GLU A 167 -27.36 6.22 4.52
C GLU A 167 -26.25 6.00 5.55
N GLU A 168 -25.76 4.76 5.68
CA GLU A 168 -24.66 4.44 6.58
C GLU A 168 -23.34 4.98 6.03
N PRO A 169 -22.57 5.76 6.82
CA PRO A 169 -21.32 6.33 6.35
C PRO A 169 -20.28 5.24 6.11
N LEU A 170 -19.56 5.37 5.00
CA LEU A 170 -18.33 4.64 4.76
C LEU A 170 -17.29 5.02 5.80
N LYS A 171 -16.60 4.04 6.39
CA LYS A 171 -15.56 4.28 7.40
C LYS A 171 -14.26 3.69 6.96
N PHE A 172 -13.18 4.46 7.03
CA PHE A 172 -11.85 3.95 6.66
C PHE A 172 -10.76 4.63 7.47
N ILE A 173 -9.61 3.96 7.52
CA ILE A 173 -8.39 4.52 8.12
C ILE A 173 -7.38 4.83 7.02
N ALA A 174 -6.62 5.91 7.19
CA ALA A 174 -5.38 6.12 6.46
C ALA A 174 -4.20 6.22 7.44
N VAL A 175 -3.10 5.55 7.11
CA VAL A 175 -1.87 5.56 7.92
C VAL A 175 -0.64 5.38 7.02
N GLY A 176 0.39 6.19 7.21
CA GLY A 176 1.68 6.08 6.52
C GLY A 176 2.82 5.77 7.47
N ASP A 177 3.94 5.28 6.93
CA ASP A 177 5.24 5.30 7.64
C ASP A 177 5.22 4.45 8.92
N THR A 178 4.53 3.31 8.81
CA THR A 178 4.29 2.39 9.94
C THR A 178 5.48 1.47 10.17
N GLY A 179 6.22 1.12 9.13
CA GLY A 179 7.04 -0.09 9.04
C GLY A 179 8.28 -0.23 9.92
N THR A 180 8.36 0.40 11.09
CA THR A 180 9.53 0.32 11.98
C THR A 180 9.62 -1.00 12.73
N GLY A 181 8.48 -1.66 12.97
CA GLY A 181 8.33 -2.80 13.87
C GLY A 181 8.28 -2.39 15.35
N GLY A 182 8.27 -1.09 15.65
CA GLY A 182 8.49 -0.55 16.98
C GLY A 182 7.22 -0.34 17.82
N PRO A 183 7.38 0.05 19.11
CA PRO A 183 6.26 0.27 20.02
C PRO A 183 5.26 1.34 19.57
N ALA A 184 5.73 2.38 18.88
CA ALA A 184 4.86 3.44 18.36
C ALA A 184 3.87 2.89 17.32
N GLN A 185 4.36 2.06 16.39
CA GLN A 185 3.54 1.39 15.38
C GLN A 185 2.47 0.50 16.02
N GLN A 186 2.85 -0.31 17.00
CA GLN A 186 1.92 -1.21 17.71
C GLN A 186 0.85 -0.43 18.48
N ALA A 187 1.22 0.69 19.09
CA ALA A 187 0.27 1.53 19.81
C ALA A 187 -0.68 2.28 18.86
N ILE A 188 -0.22 2.66 17.66
CA ILE A 188 -1.10 3.16 16.59
C ILE A 188 -2.06 2.07 16.13
N LEU A 189 -1.57 0.85 15.85
CA LEU A 189 -2.44 -0.29 15.53
C LEU A 189 -3.52 -0.50 16.60
N LYS A 190 -3.15 -0.54 17.88
CA LYS A 190 -4.12 -0.67 18.97
C LYS A 190 -5.18 0.43 18.92
N ARG A 191 -4.80 1.67 18.62
CA ARG A 191 -5.77 2.79 18.55
C ARG A 191 -6.64 2.73 17.30
N MET A 192 -6.09 2.29 16.17
CA MET A 192 -6.84 2.06 14.94
C MET A 192 -8.01 1.10 15.19
N THR A 193 -7.75 -0.01 15.87
CA THR A 193 -8.76 -1.07 16.08
C THR A 193 -9.80 -0.72 17.15
N GLU A 194 -9.62 0.35 17.91
CA GLU A 194 -10.66 0.95 18.75
C GLU A 194 -11.68 1.77 17.95
N SER A 195 -11.38 2.12 16.69
CA SER A 195 -12.27 2.83 15.77
C SER A 195 -12.91 1.87 14.78
N PRO A 196 -14.19 2.03 14.42
CA PRO A 196 -14.78 1.24 13.32
C PRO A 196 -14.21 1.68 11.97
N PHE A 197 -13.83 0.72 11.12
CA PHE A 197 -13.43 0.96 9.73
C PHE A 197 -13.76 -0.26 8.88
N ASP A 198 -14.00 -0.01 7.60
CA ASP A 198 -14.29 -1.01 6.56
C ASP A 198 -13.02 -1.41 5.81
N PHE A 199 -12.04 -0.52 5.70
CA PHE A 199 -10.75 -0.75 5.04
C PHE A 199 -9.65 0.20 5.50
N VAL A 200 -8.41 -0.07 5.06
CA VAL A 200 -7.23 0.76 5.37
C VAL A 200 -6.50 1.20 4.11
N LEU A 201 -6.28 2.51 3.97
CA LEU A 201 -5.32 3.10 3.04
C LEU A 201 -3.94 3.13 3.70
N VAL A 202 -2.92 2.65 3.00
CA VAL A 202 -1.52 2.69 3.50
C VAL A 202 -0.72 3.67 2.65
N LEU A 203 -0.17 4.72 3.27
CA LEU A 203 0.43 5.87 2.57
C LEU A 203 1.93 5.69 2.26
N GLY A 204 2.36 4.46 1.98
CA GLY A 204 3.76 4.09 1.74
C GLY A 204 4.59 3.85 3.01
N ASP A 205 5.82 3.38 2.80
CA ASP A 205 6.79 2.99 3.83
C ASP A 205 6.21 1.97 4.83
N LEU A 206 5.79 0.84 4.25
CA LEU A 206 5.28 -0.32 4.95
C LEU A 206 6.41 -1.07 5.68
N ALA A 207 7.65 -0.95 5.22
CA ALA A 207 8.78 -1.70 5.74
C ALA A 207 10.11 -0.94 5.68
N TYR A 208 10.57 -0.47 6.84
CA TYR A 208 11.88 0.12 7.00
C TYR A 208 12.98 -0.94 7.20
N GLU A 209 14.24 -0.71 6.82
CA GLU A 209 14.75 0.51 6.18
C GLU A 209 14.83 0.38 4.65
N SER A 210 14.68 -0.81 4.10
CA SER A 210 14.97 -1.07 2.68
C SER A 210 13.89 -1.85 1.95
N GLY A 211 12.73 -2.08 2.57
CA GLY A 211 11.62 -2.75 1.90
C GLY A 211 11.87 -4.21 1.52
N THR A 212 12.79 -4.91 2.20
CA THR A 212 13.05 -6.33 1.91
C THR A 212 11.81 -7.19 2.20
N ALA A 213 11.74 -8.39 1.60
CA ALA A 213 10.65 -9.34 1.88
C ALA A 213 10.57 -9.71 3.37
N ALA A 214 11.71 -9.85 4.06
CA ALA A 214 11.77 -10.09 5.50
C ALA A 214 11.20 -8.92 6.30
N GLN A 215 11.53 -7.68 5.93
CA GLN A 215 11.04 -6.48 6.60
C GLN A 215 9.53 -6.31 6.36
N LEU A 216 9.04 -6.52 5.14
CA LEU A 216 7.59 -6.54 4.87
C LEU A 216 6.89 -7.60 5.72
N GLN A 217 7.44 -8.82 5.77
CA GLN A 217 6.88 -9.89 6.59
C GLN A 217 6.81 -9.49 8.07
N GLY A 218 7.94 -9.16 8.67
CA GLY A 218 8.03 -8.94 10.11
C GLY A 218 7.43 -7.62 10.59
N LYS A 219 7.49 -6.56 9.78
CA LYS A 219 7.13 -5.20 10.19
C LYS A 219 5.78 -4.72 9.66
N PHE A 220 5.22 -5.39 8.65
CA PHE A 220 3.87 -5.09 8.16
C PHE A 220 2.94 -6.29 8.37
N PHE A 221 3.18 -7.39 7.65
CA PHE A 221 2.24 -8.52 7.65
C PHE A 221 2.05 -9.15 9.03
N SER A 222 3.13 -9.39 9.79
CA SER A 222 3.05 -9.96 11.13
C SER A 222 2.42 -9.01 12.15
N ILE A 223 2.61 -7.69 12.02
CA ILE A 223 2.04 -6.71 12.95
C ILE A 223 0.55 -6.51 12.67
N TYR A 224 0.17 -6.39 11.40
CA TYR A 224 -1.21 -6.10 11.00
C TYR A 224 -2.07 -7.34 10.73
N LYS A 225 -1.56 -8.56 10.90
CA LYS A 225 -2.22 -9.82 10.50
C LYS A 225 -3.71 -9.91 10.87
N GLU A 226 -4.08 -9.50 12.08
CA GLU A 226 -5.47 -9.55 12.54
C GLU A 226 -6.35 -8.55 11.77
N VAL A 227 -5.84 -7.36 11.46
CA VAL A 227 -6.54 -6.37 10.63
C VAL A 227 -6.61 -6.85 9.17
N LEU A 228 -5.49 -7.31 8.62
CA LEU A 228 -5.38 -7.75 7.22
C LEU A 228 -6.32 -8.91 6.88
N ARG A 229 -6.62 -9.76 7.87
CA ARG A 229 -7.53 -10.89 7.72
C ARG A 229 -8.98 -10.47 7.41
N TYR A 230 -9.38 -9.26 7.82
CA TYR A 230 -10.78 -8.81 7.73
C TYR A 230 -10.96 -7.56 6.89
N ALA A 231 -10.03 -6.62 6.99
CA ALA A 231 -10.10 -5.33 6.33
C ALA A 231 -9.22 -5.33 5.08
N PRO A 232 -9.78 -5.07 3.88
CA PRO A 232 -8.98 -4.88 2.70
C PRO A 232 -8.01 -3.71 2.89
N ILE A 233 -6.81 -3.89 2.35
CA ILE A 233 -5.80 -2.84 2.29
C ILE A 233 -5.61 -2.30 0.88
N TYR A 234 -5.27 -1.02 0.83
CA TYR A 234 -4.94 -0.28 -0.40
C TYR A 234 -3.62 0.46 -0.19
N PRO A 235 -2.48 -0.18 -0.51
CA PRO A 235 -1.17 0.41 -0.28
C PRO A 235 -0.70 1.27 -1.45
N ALA A 236 -0.21 2.47 -1.15
CA ALA A 236 0.73 3.19 -2.00
C ALA A 236 2.17 2.68 -1.75
N ILE A 237 3.04 2.78 -2.75
CA ILE A 237 4.46 2.45 -2.63
C ILE A 237 5.27 3.65 -2.12
N GLY A 238 6.15 3.43 -1.13
CA GLY A 238 7.07 4.44 -0.59
C GLY A 238 8.50 4.30 -1.10
N ASN A 239 9.38 5.25 -0.74
CA ASN A 239 10.79 5.19 -1.16
C ASN A 239 11.53 4.05 -0.45
N HIS A 240 11.15 3.67 0.77
CA HIS A 240 11.79 2.55 1.46
C HIS A 240 11.51 1.22 0.77
N GLU A 241 10.33 1.03 0.19
CA GLU A 241 10.03 -0.16 -0.63
C GLU A 241 10.94 -0.27 -1.86
N ARG A 242 11.30 0.86 -2.48
CA ARG A 242 12.12 0.89 -3.70
C ARG A 242 13.58 0.51 -3.49
N ARG A 243 14.11 0.65 -2.28
CA ARG A 243 15.53 0.43 -1.96
C ARG A 243 16.00 -1.01 -2.23
N THR A 244 15.10 -1.99 -2.15
CA THR A 244 15.41 -3.39 -2.53
C THR A 244 14.85 -3.71 -3.89
N ARG A 245 15.74 -4.03 -4.84
CA ARG A 245 15.37 -4.52 -6.19
C ARG A 245 14.30 -3.65 -6.86
N GLU A 246 14.40 -2.32 -6.74
CA GLU A 246 13.46 -1.34 -7.32
C GLU A 246 11.99 -1.50 -6.91
N GLY A 247 11.72 -2.11 -5.75
CA GLY A 247 10.35 -2.37 -5.26
C GLY A 247 9.86 -3.80 -5.50
N GLN A 248 10.69 -4.69 -6.06
CA GLN A 248 10.28 -6.05 -6.36
C GLN A 248 9.65 -6.81 -5.18
N PRO A 249 10.13 -6.72 -3.91
CA PRO A 249 9.45 -7.36 -2.79
C PRO A 249 8.02 -6.85 -2.53
N TYR A 250 7.74 -5.57 -2.83
CA TYR A 250 6.40 -4.99 -2.74
C TYR A 250 5.49 -5.60 -3.83
N PHE A 251 5.95 -5.64 -5.07
CA PHE A 251 5.20 -6.25 -6.19
C PHE A 251 5.02 -7.77 -6.04
N GLU A 252 5.95 -8.46 -5.37
CA GLU A 252 5.80 -9.88 -5.03
C GLU A 252 4.83 -10.12 -3.86
N ALA A 253 4.54 -9.08 -3.06
CA ALA A 253 3.69 -9.16 -1.87
C ALA A 253 2.25 -8.68 -2.09
N PHE A 254 2.00 -7.77 -3.04
CA PHE A 254 0.67 -7.23 -3.31
C PHE A 254 0.21 -7.60 -4.72
N VAL A 255 -1.09 -7.83 -4.89
CA VAL A 255 -1.70 -8.09 -6.19
C VAL A 255 -2.64 -6.94 -6.48
N LEU A 256 -2.16 -6.02 -7.30
CA LEU A 256 -2.80 -4.74 -7.54
C LEU A 256 -3.17 -4.63 -9.03
N PRO A 257 -4.01 -3.66 -9.44
CA PRO A 257 -4.23 -3.41 -10.85
C PRO A 257 -2.91 -2.99 -11.52
N GLU A 258 -2.59 -3.61 -12.66
CA GLU A 258 -1.44 -3.22 -13.49
C GLU A 258 -1.43 -1.70 -13.76
N PRO A 259 -0.28 -1.01 -13.61
CA PRO A 259 1.07 -1.55 -13.41
C PRO A 259 1.49 -1.72 -11.94
N GLU A 260 0.54 -1.95 -11.04
CA GLU A 260 0.71 -2.28 -9.61
C GLU A 260 1.36 -1.20 -8.73
N ARG A 261 1.55 0.01 -9.26
CA ARG A 261 2.13 1.16 -8.54
C ARG A 261 1.20 2.37 -8.42
N TYR A 262 0.20 2.44 -9.29
CA TYR A 262 -0.90 3.41 -9.21
C TYR A 262 -2.17 2.73 -9.72
N TYR A 263 -3.30 3.06 -9.11
CA TYR A 263 -4.59 2.45 -9.42
C TYR A 263 -5.72 3.26 -8.78
N SER A 264 -6.96 3.02 -9.18
CA SER A 264 -8.14 3.66 -8.59
C SER A 264 -9.22 2.64 -8.26
N PHE A 265 -10.11 3.00 -7.33
CA PHE A 265 -11.28 2.20 -6.97
C PHE A 265 -12.38 3.08 -6.39
N ASP A 266 -13.61 2.59 -6.48
CA ASP A 266 -14.78 3.23 -5.88
C ASP A 266 -15.22 2.44 -4.65
N TRP A 267 -15.59 3.14 -3.60
CA TRP A 267 -16.32 2.57 -2.46
C TRP A 267 -17.33 3.60 -1.96
N GLY A 268 -18.61 3.23 -1.99
CA GLY A 268 -19.69 4.15 -1.69
C GLY A 268 -19.65 5.38 -2.60
N ASP A 269 -19.73 6.55 -1.99
CA ASP A 269 -19.72 7.86 -2.65
C ASP A 269 -18.31 8.46 -2.83
N VAL A 270 -17.26 7.63 -2.73
CA VAL A 270 -15.87 8.09 -2.79
C VAL A 270 -15.09 7.35 -3.86
N HIS A 271 -14.40 8.12 -4.69
CA HIS A 271 -13.39 7.64 -5.63
C HIS A 271 -12.00 7.82 -5.04
N PHE A 272 -11.27 6.72 -4.93
CA PHE A 272 -9.92 6.68 -4.37
C PHE A 272 -8.90 6.45 -5.47
N VAL A 273 -7.78 7.16 -5.40
CA VAL A 273 -6.70 7.05 -6.39
C VAL A 273 -5.35 6.94 -5.69
N ALA A 274 -4.71 5.78 -5.82
CA ALA A 274 -3.32 5.57 -5.40
C ALA A 274 -2.38 6.12 -6.47
N ILE A 275 -1.41 6.95 -6.08
CA ILE A 275 -0.36 7.48 -6.96
C ILE A 275 1.04 7.04 -6.50
N ASP A 276 1.89 6.71 -7.47
CA ASP A 276 3.32 6.43 -7.29
C ASP A 276 4.10 7.74 -7.32
N THR A 277 4.52 8.18 -6.14
CA THR A 277 5.35 9.39 -5.97
C THR A 277 6.85 9.09 -5.97
N THR A 278 7.26 7.84 -6.23
CA THR A 278 8.68 7.41 -6.24
C THR A 278 9.28 7.46 -7.65
N GLN A 279 8.46 7.64 -8.68
CA GLN A 279 8.86 7.61 -10.09
C GLN A 279 8.45 8.87 -10.84
N ARG A 280 9.25 9.25 -11.83
CA ARG A 280 9.07 10.47 -12.65
C ARG A 280 8.60 10.16 -14.07
N ASP A 281 7.58 9.33 -14.22
CA ASP A 281 7.05 8.96 -15.54
C ASP A 281 5.79 9.74 -15.91
N THR A 282 5.63 10.00 -17.21
CA THR A 282 4.46 10.70 -17.76
C THR A 282 3.25 9.81 -17.95
N GLU A 283 3.43 8.48 -17.99
CA GLU A 283 2.35 7.52 -18.21
C GLU A 283 1.32 7.60 -17.08
N GLN A 284 1.80 7.64 -15.83
CA GLN A 284 0.96 7.87 -14.67
C GLN A 284 0.19 9.19 -14.75
N LEU A 285 0.83 10.30 -15.15
CA LEU A 285 0.18 11.62 -15.19
C LEU A 285 -0.97 11.65 -16.21
N VAL A 286 -0.77 11.02 -17.38
CA VAL A 286 -1.82 10.89 -18.40
C VAL A 286 -2.95 9.97 -17.91
N TRP A 287 -2.60 8.88 -17.24
CA TRP A 287 -3.57 7.97 -16.63
C TRP A 287 -4.41 8.69 -15.56
N LEU A 288 -3.77 9.41 -14.64
CA LEU A 288 -4.41 10.13 -13.53
C LEU A 288 -5.41 11.17 -14.04
N ASP A 289 -5.01 12.02 -14.98
CA ASP A 289 -5.92 13.03 -15.54
C ASP A 289 -7.13 12.39 -16.24
N LYS A 290 -6.93 11.24 -16.90
CA LYS A 290 -8.02 10.51 -17.54
C LYS A 290 -8.97 9.86 -16.52
N ASP A 291 -8.42 9.22 -15.50
CA ASP A 291 -9.16 8.56 -14.42
C ASP A 291 -10.06 9.56 -13.68
N LEU A 292 -9.48 10.68 -13.24
CA LEU A 292 -10.19 11.76 -12.56
C LEU A 292 -11.31 12.38 -13.42
N LYS A 293 -11.11 12.52 -14.75
CA LYS A 293 -12.15 13.01 -15.67
C LYS A 293 -13.29 12.03 -15.88
N GLN A 294 -13.06 10.73 -15.64
CA GLN A 294 -14.06 9.68 -15.81
C GLN A 294 -14.85 9.40 -14.51
N ASN A 295 -14.34 9.88 -13.37
CA ASN A 295 -14.99 9.76 -12.08
C ASN A 295 -16.43 10.33 -12.07
N LYS A 296 -17.30 9.65 -11.35
CA LYS A 296 -18.70 10.04 -11.10
C LYS A 296 -19.03 10.19 -9.62
N GLN A 297 -18.14 9.77 -8.72
CA GLN A 297 -18.35 9.87 -7.29
C GLN A 297 -18.23 11.32 -6.83
N PRO A 298 -19.04 11.75 -5.85
CA PRO A 298 -19.01 13.12 -5.36
C PRO A 298 -17.69 13.47 -4.66
N TRP A 299 -17.03 12.51 -4.01
CA TRP A 299 -15.77 12.72 -3.32
C TRP A 299 -14.60 12.09 -4.07
N VAL A 300 -13.48 12.81 -4.15
CA VAL A 300 -12.23 12.29 -4.71
C VAL A 300 -11.10 12.41 -3.70
N ILE A 301 -10.52 11.27 -3.36
CA ILE A 301 -9.38 11.17 -2.45
C ILE A 301 -8.20 10.58 -3.21
N VAL A 302 -7.14 11.36 -3.38
CA VAL A 302 -5.88 10.88 -3.94
C VAL A 302 -4.94 10.56 -2.78
N PHE A 303 -4.22 9.46 -2.85
CA PHE A 303 -3.24 9.09 -1.82
C PHE A 303 -1.94 8.57 -2.42
N GLY A 304 -0.83 8.87 -1.75
CA GLY A 304 0.52 8.50 -2.17
C GLY A 304 1.48 8.59 -1.00
N HIS A 305 2.78 8.66 -1.28
CA HIS A 305 3.79 8.66 -0.24
C HIS A 305 4.40 10.05 0.00
N HIS A 306 5.05 10.65 -0.99
CA HIS A 306 5.77 11.92 -0.78
C HIS A 306 4.85 13.15 -0.87
N PRO A 307 4.94 14.10 0.08
CA PRO A 307 4.08 15.27 0.12
C PRO A 307 4.46 16.33 -0.92
N MET A 308 3.43 16.93 -1.52
CA MET A 308 3.58 18.11 -2.38
C MET A 308 3.81 19.38 -1.57
N TYR A 309 3.28 19.46 -0.36
CA TYR A 309 3.40 20.59 0.57
C TYR A 309 3.80 20.06 1.94
N THR A 310 4.83 20.65 2.54
CA THR A 310 5.30 20.31 3.89
C THR A 310 6.16 21.45 4.42
N ASN A 311 6.15 21.66 5.74
CA ASN A 311 7.10 22.49 6.47
C ASN A 311 8.19 21.62 7.15
N SER A 312 8.33 20.35 6.78
CA SER A 312 9.43 19.50 7.26
C SER A 312 10.79 20.06 6.88
N LEU A 313 11.83 19.73 7.66
CA LEU A 313 13.23 20.05 7.35
C LEU A 313 13.67 19.56 5.96
N ARG A 314 13.13 18.44 5.47
CA ARG A 314 13.41 17.92 4.12
C ARG A 314 12.75 18.75 3.01
N GLY A 315 11.73 19.54 3.36
CA GLY A 315 11.00 20.41 2.44
C GLY A 315 10.13 19.64 1.44
N PRO A 316 9.32 20.36 0.65
CA PRO A 316 8.46 19.74 -0.35
C PRO A 316 9.26 19.19 -1.54
N GLN A 317 8.86 18.03 -2.05
CA GLN A 317 9.41 17.51 -3.30
C GLN A 317 8.85 18.30 -4.49
N LEU A 318 9.58 19.33 -4.93
CA LEU A 318 9.11 20.31 -5.92
C LEU A 318 8.72 19.69 -7.26
N TRP A 319 9.40 18.63 -7.69
CA TRP A 319 9.07 17.94 -8.95
C TRP A 319 7.68 17.29 -8.86
N ILE A 320 7.30 16.74 -7.71
CA ILE A 320 5.98 16.13 -7.47
C ILE A 320 4.92 17.21 -7.49
N ARG A 321 5.16 18.31 -6.77
CA ARG A 321 4.26 19.47 -6.81
C ARG A 321 4.02 19.95 -8.24
N GLN A 322 5.09 20.13 -9.02
CA GLN A 322 5.01 20.59 -10.41
C GLN A 322 4.27 19.60 -11.32
N ALA A 323 4.48 18.29 -11.13
CA ALA A 323 3.88 17.26 -11.97
C ALA A 323 2.39 17.05 -11.68
N PHE A 324 2.00 17.01 -10.40
CA PHE A 324 0.67 16.56 -9.99
C PHE A 324 -0.28 17.69 -9.62
N SER A 325 0.19 18.78 -9.00
CA SER A 325 -0.72 19.77 -8.38
C SER A 325 -1.73 20.34 -9.38
N LYS A 326 -1.31 20.62 -10.62
CA LYS A 326 -2.23 21.15 -11.64
C LYS A 326 -3.32 20.15 -12.01
N ILE A 327 -2.98 18.87 -12.20
CA ILE A 327 -3.94 17.81 -12.54
C ILE A 327 -4.98 17.69 -11.42
N LEU A 328 -4.52 17.71 -10.17
CA LEU A 328 -5.38 17.60 -8.99
C LEU A 328 -6.33 18.79 -8.84
N THR A 329 -5.83 20.03 -9.02
CA THR A 329 -6.65 21.24 -8.92
C THR A 329 -7.63 21.37 -10.09
N ASP A 330 -7.19 21.09 -11.32
CA ASP A 330 -8.06 21.15 -12.51
C ASP A 330 -9.24 20.18 -12.41
N ASN A 331 -8.99 19.00 -11.81
CA ASN A 331 -10.00 17.96 -11.61
C ASN A 331 -10.72 18.04 -10.25
N LYS A 332 -10.52 19.11 -9.47
CA LYS A 332 -11.25 19.38 -8.22
C LYS A 332 -11.14 18.25 -7.20
N VAL A 333 -9.96 17.67 -7.04
CA VAL A 333 -9.69 16.68 -5.99
C VAL A 333 -9.98 17.31 -4.62
N ASP A 334 -10.68 16.58 -3.75
CA ASP A 334 -11.09 17.12 -2.44
C ASP A 334 -9.97 17.02 -1.42
N LEU A 335 -9.28 15.88 -1.42
CA LEU A 335 -8.30 15.52 -0.43
C LEU A 335 -7.15 14.74 -1.06
N VAL A 336 -5.93 15.13 -0.69
CA VAL A 336 -4.68 14.44 -1.06
C VAL A 336 -3.99 13.99 0.23
N LEU A 337 -3.78 12.69 0.37
CA LEU A 337 -3.16 12.07 1.55
C LEU A 337 -1.75 11.59 1.21
N THR A 338 -0.76 11.98 2.03
CA THR A 338 0.64 11.59 1.84
C THR A 338 1.28 11.22 3.18
N GLY A 339 2.33 10.41 3.14
CA GLY A 339 3.16 10.04 4.30
C GLY A 339 4.51 10.76 4.24
N HIS A 340 5.60 9.98 4.37
CA HIS A 340 7.02 10.32 4.23
C HIS A 340 7.57 11.24 5.32
N GLU A 341 6.89 12.34 5.59
CA GLU A 341 7.26 13.24 6.68
C GLU A 341 6.59 12.76 7.96
N HIS A 342 7.41 12.40 8.94
CA HIS A 342 6.95 11.73 10.16
C HIS A 342 6.31 12.71 11.16
N GLN A 343 5.25 13.37 10.74
CA GLN A 343 4.46 14.36 11.45
C GLN A 343 3.09 14.53 10.78
N TYR A 344 2.22 15.32 11.39
CA TYR A 344 0.95 15.73 10.81
C TYR A 344 1.04 17.15 10.25
N GLU A 345 0.55 17.38 9.03
CA GLU A 345 0.37 18.72 8.46
C GLU A 345 -0.87 18.78 7.56
N ARG A 346 -1.54 19.93 7.52
CA ARG A 346 -2.64 20.22 6.60
C ARG A 346 -2.43 21.54 5.88
N PHE A 347 -2.66 21.54 4.58
CA PHE A 347 -2.61 22.71 3.70
C PHE A 347 -3.90 22.75 2.85
N ARG A 348 -4.27 23.95 2.40
CA ARG A 348 -5.30 24.12 1.37
C ARG A 348 -4.77 25.00 0.26
N VAL A 349 -4.80 24.48 -0.97
CA VAL A 349 -4.27 25.18 -2.15
C VAL A 349 -5.24 25.03 -3.30
N ALA A 350 -5.76 26.17 -3.79
CA ALA A 350 -6.69 26.22 -4.90
C ALA A 350 -7.88 25.25 -4.74
N GLY A 351 -8.51 25.28 -3.56
CA GLY A 351 -9.64 24.41 -3.21
C GLY A 351 -9.32 22.95 -2.86
N VAL A 352 -8.08 22.47 -3.02
CA VAL A 352 -7.67 21.09 -2.68
C VAL A 352 -7.06 21.06 -1.27
N ASN A 353 -7.49 20.10 -0.44
CA ASN A 353 -6.88 19.86 0.88
C ASN A 353 -5.72 18.87 0.73
N PHE A 354 -4.53 19.26 1.18
CA PHE A 354 -3.35 18.39 1.21
C PHE A 354 -3.03 18.04 2.67
N VAL A 355 -2.93 16.75 2.97
CA VAL A 355 -2.63 16.23 4.30
C VAL A 355 -1.38 15.37 4.25
N VAL A 356 -0.46 15.65 5.17
CA VAL A 356 0.74 14.87 5.44
C VAL A 356 0.50 14.09 6.74
N SER A 357 0.68 12.78 6.70
CA SER A 357 0.35 11.85 7.78
C SER A 357 1.34 10.67 7.83
N GLY A 358 2.63 10.98 8.02
CA GLY A 358 3.69 9.98 8.23
C GLY A 358 3.92 9.61 9.69
N GLY A 359 2.93 9.83 10.57
CA GLY A 359 3.07 9.58 12.01
C GLY A 359 2.90 8.12 12.44
N GLY A 360 2.83 7.15 11.52
CA GLY A 360 2.38 5.79 11.84
C GLY A 360 3.33 4.94 12.68
N GLY A 361 4.61 5.31 12.77
CA GLY A 361 5.57 4.57 13.59
C GLY A 361 7.02 5.04 13.49
N GLY A 362 7.40 5.66 12.37
CA GLY A 362 8.72 6.26 12.12
C GLY A 362 9.14 7.34 13.13
N GLN A 363 10.44 7.58 13.27
CA GLN A 363 10.95 8.64 14.15
C GLN A 363 10.40 10.00 13.73
N LEU A 364 9.72 10.70 14.65
CA LEU A 364 9.07 11.97 14.32
C LEU A 364 10.05 13.05 13.85
N THR A 365 9.68 13.74 12.78
CA THR A 365 10.46 14.84 12.18
C THR A 365 10.16 16.18 12.83
N LYS A 366 11.05 17.16 12.63
CA LYS A 366 10.87 18.54 13.09
C LYS A 366 10.45 19.45 11.92
N PHE A 367 9.64 20.45 12.23
CA PHE A 367 9.34 21.55 11.30
C PHE A 367 10.54 22.49 11.12
N PHE A 368 10.63 23.11 9.94
CA PHE A 368 11.65 24.08 9.57
C PHE A 368 11.05 25.19 8.70
N GLY A 369 11.53 26.42 8.88
CA GLY A 369 11.13 27.57 8.07
C GLY A 369 9.87 28.29 8.56
N GLU A 370 9.24 29.03 7.66
CA GLU A 370 8.00 29.76 7.90
C GLU A 370 6.81 28.78 7.93
N ASP A 371 5.96 28.91 8.94
CA ASP A 371 4.76 28.08 9.06
C ASP A 371 3.73 28.47 8.00
N ARG A 372 3.52 27.57 7.04
CA ARG A 372 2.52 27.71 5.98
C ARG A 372 1.37 26.71 6.13
N ALA A 373 1.41 25.86 7.14
CA ALA A 373 0.37 24.87 7.34
C ALA A 373 -0.84 25.52 8.01
N LEU A 374 -2.04 25.10 7.63
CA LEU A 374 -3.27 25.45 8.34
C LEU A 374 -3.31 24.76 9.72
N LYS A 375 -2.70 23.58 9.79
CA LYS A 375 -2.50 22.80 11.02
C LYS A 375 -1.24 21.96 10.90
N GLN A 376 -0.49 21.84 12.00
CA GLN A 376 0.66 20.95 12.07
C GLN A 376 0.85 20.38 13.50
N ALA A 377 1.35 19.15 13.61
CA ALA A 377 1.66 18.51 14.88
C ALA A 377 2.76 17.44 14.77
N THR A 378 3.78 17.51 15.63
CA THR A 378 4.81 16.46 15.77
C THR A 378 4.30 15.36 16.71
N LYS A 379 3.46 14.46 16.19
CA LYS A 379 2.88 13.36 16.95
C LYS A 379 2.73 12.10 16.09
N HIS A 380 2.85 10.95 16.73
CA HIS A 380 2.35 9.70 16.14
C HIS A 380 0.83 9.73 16.09
N HIS A 381 0.27 9.39 14.93
CA HIS A 381 -1.16 9.47 14.66
C HIS A 381 -1.57 8.58 13.48
N PHE A 382 -2.87 8.43 13.32
CA PHE A 382 -3.53 7.93 12.10
C PHE A 382 -4.74 8.82 11.79
N LEU A 383 -5.31 8.65 10.60
CA LEU A 383 -6.50 9.35 10.16
C LEU A 383 -7.69 8.40 10.16
N ALA A 384 -8.78 8.77 10.82
CA ALA A 384 -10.05 8.03 10.80
C ALA A 384 -11.09 8.84 10.02
N PHE A 385 -11.78 8.20 9.08
CA PHE A 385 -12.73 8.85 8.18
C PHE A 385 -14.14 8.31 8.34
N GLU A 386 -15.11 9.20 8.11
CA GLU A 386 -16.51 8.87 7.87
C GLU A 386 -16.96 9.65 6.62
N ALA A 387 -17.55 8.96 5.63
CA ALA A 387 -17.96 9.57 4.38
C ALA A 387 -19.40 9.16 3.99
N THR A 388 -20.19 10.15 3.62
CA THR A 388 -21.51 10.02 3.00
C THR A 388 -21.53 10.82 1.69
N ALA A 389 -22.60 10.72 0.90
CA ALA A 389 -22.76 11.59 -0.27
C ALA A 389 -22.67 13.10 0.03
N ALA A 390 -22.99 13.54 1.26
CA ALA A 390 -23.08 14.95 1.63
C ALA A 390 -21.88 15.46 2.45
N GLU A 391 -21.22 14.59 3.20
CA GLU A 391 -20.13 14.94 4.12
C GLU A 391 -18.98 13.95 4.03
N LEU A 392 -17.75 14.46 3.95
CA LEU A 392 -16.51 13.73 4.16
C LEU A 392 -15.83 14.29 5.41
N LYS A 393 -15.72 13.46 6.46
CA LYS A 393 -15.15 13.85 7.75
C LYS A 393 -13.88 13.06 8.03
N MET A 394 -12.85 13.77 8.46
CA MET A 394 -11.56 13.23 8.88
C MET A 394 -11.30 13.61 10.33
N LYS A 395 -10.94 12.64 11.16
CA LYS A 395 -10.40 12.85 12.51
C LYS A 395 -8.95 12.42 12.54
N VAL A 396 -8.10 13.25 13.12
CA VAL A 396 -6.68 12.95 13.32
C VAL A 396 -6.49 12.51 14.76
N VAL A 397 -6.13 11.24 14.98
CA VAL A 397 -6.11 10.64 16.31
C VAL A 397 -4.68 10.27 16.69
N ASP A 398 -4.19 10.80 17.81
CA ASP A 398 -2.85 10.48 18.31
C ASP A 398 -2.78 9.13 19.03
N ILE A 399 -1.56 8.67 19.31
CA ILE A 399 -1.28 7.41 20.03
C ILE A 399 -2.00 7.28 21.39
N ASN A 400 -2.34 8.40 22.04
CA ASN A 400 -3.06 8.44 23.31
C ASN A 400 -4.58 8.53 23.12
N GLY A 401 -5.08 8.47 21.88
CA GLY A 401 -6.49 8.60 21.53
C GLY A 401 -7.01 10.03 21.58
N ARG A 402 -6.11 11.03 21.64
CA ARG A 402 -6.52 12.43 21.61
C ARG A 402 -6.65 12.89 20.18
N GLU A 403 -7.71 13.62 19.93
CA GLU A 403 -7.92 14.27 18.64
C GLU A 403 -6.94 15.45 18.48
N ILE A 404 -6.25 15.50 17.35
CA ILE A 404 -5.39 16.62 16.95
C ILE A 404 -6.20 17.67 16.19
N GLU A 405 -7.09 17.21 15.31
CA GLU A 405 -7.97 18.01 14.46
C GLU A 405 -9.14 17.15 13.96
N THR A 406 -10.32 17.75 13.82
CA THR A 406 -11.40 17.25 12.96
C THR A 406 -11.58 18.19 11.76
N LEU A 407 -11.53 17.64 10.55
CA LEU A 407 -11.87 18.31 9.30
C LEU A 407 -13.19 17.72 8.78
N ALA A 408 -14.17 18.57 8.47
CA ALA A 408 -15.39 18.18 7.78
C ALA A 408 -15.51 18.97 6.47
N LEU A 409 -15.69 18.22 5.37
CA LEU A 409 -15.93 18.75 4.04
C LEU A 409 -17.39 18.48 3.69
N THR A 410 -18.13 19.49 3.26
CA THR A 410 -19.53 19.33 2.83
C THR A 410 -19.75 19.87 1.42
N LYS A 411 -20.60 19.19 0.66
CA LYS A 411 -20.99 19.57 -0.69
C LYS A 411 -22.51 19.65 -0.82
N ASP A 412 -22.99 20.72 -1.46
CA ASP A 412 -24.41 20.83 -1.81
C ASP A 412 -24.77 19.95 -3.04
N ARG A 413 -23.75 19.59 -3.84
CA ARG A 413 -23.85 18.74 -5.04
C ARG A 413 -22.47 18.22 -5.47
N PRO A 414 -22.39 17.13 -6.27
CA PRO A 414 -21.12 16.62 -6.81
C PRO A 414 -20.34 17.67 -7.62
N ASN A 415 -19.01 17.52 -7.69
CA ASN A 415 -18.10 18.38 -8.47
C ASN A 415 -18.08 19.88 -8.12
N GLN A 416 -18.54 20.23 -6.92
CA GLN A 416 -18.36 21.56 -6.33
C GLN A 416 -17.17 21.56 -5.37
N GLU A 417 -16.50 22.70 -5.23
CA GLU A 417 -15.53 22.89 -4.14
C GLU A 417 -16.23 22.75 -2.78
N PRO A 418 -15.69 21.96 -1.85
CA PRO A 418 -16.36 21.72 -0.57
C PRO A 418 -16.31 22.95 0.33
N LYS A 419 -17.37 23.12 1.13
CA LYS A 419 -17.34 23.95 2.33
C LYS A 419 -16.49 23.21 3.37
N VAL A 420 -15.63 23.94 4.06
CA VAL A 420 -14.66 23.36 4.99
C VAL A 420 -14.99 23.83 6.40
N GLU A 421 -15.15 22.88 7.32
CA GLU A 421 -15.25 23.12 8.74
C GLU A 421 -14.11 22.42 9.48
N VAL A 422 -13.48 23.13 10.42
CA VAL A 422 -12.39 22.63 11.26
C VAL A 422 -12.82 22.77 12.72
N ASP A 423 -12.78 21.66 13.44
CA ASP A 423 -13.21 21.57 14.85
C ASP A 423 -14.61 22.22 15.07
N GLY A 424 -15.52 22.04 14.10
CA GLY A 424 -16.90 22.54 14.10
C GLY A 424 -17.06 24.03 13.74
N LYS A 425 -16.05 24.66 13.13
CA LYS A 425 -16.08 26.07 12.71
C LYS A 425 -15.74 26.22 11.23
N PRO A 426 -16.45 27.08 10.47
CA PRO A 426 -16.10 27.35 9.08
C PRO A 426 -14.66 27.87 8.93
N GLU A 427 -13.89 27.27 8.03
CA GLU A 427 -12.55 27.72 7.66
C GLU A 427 -12.65 28.82 6.59
N THR A 428 -12.00 29.95 6.82
CA THR A 428 -12.13 31.17 5.97
C THR A 428 -10.85 31.57 5.24
N THR A 429 -9.76 30.82 5.41
CA THR A 429 -8.43 31.18 4.92
C THR A 429 -7.80 30.04 4.13
N GLU A 430 -7.28 30.33 2.94
CA GLU A 430 -6.35 29.44 2.22
C GLU A 430 -4.89 29.79 2.55
N THR A 431 -4.00 28.80 2.46
CA THR A 431 -2.56 29.05 2.59
C THR A 431 -2.05 29.81 1.36
N PRO A 432 -1.32 30.93 1.52
CA PRO A 432 -0.65 31.59 0.41
C PRO A 432 0.40 30.65 -0.21
N ILE A 433 0.29 30.41 -1.52
CA ILE A 433 1.33 29.67 -2.26
C ILE A 433 2.58 30.55 -2.29
N ALA A 434 3.69 30.09 -1.71
CA ALA A 434 4.97 30.76 -1.93
C ALA A 434 5.29 30.70 -3.44
N PRO A 435 5.61 31.84 -4.09
CA PRO A 435 5.82 31.88 -5.53
C PRO A 435 6.88 30.86 -5.93
N GLU A 436 6.64 30.16 -7.04
CA GLU A 436 7.58 29.24 -7.65
C GLU A 436 8.96 29.91 -7.74
N THR A 437 9.90 29.48 -6.90
CA THR A 437 11.30 29.79 -7.16
C THR A 437 11.62 29.16 -8.51
N LYS A 438 11.88 30.00 -9.52
CA LYS A 438 12.37 29.56 -10.82
C LYS A 438 13.65 28.74 -10.60
N VAL A 439 13.53 27.42 -10.54
CA VAL A 439 14.67 26.53 -10.47
C VAL A 439 15.39 26.66 -11.82
N LYS A 440 16.64 27.10 -11.79
CA LYS A 440 17.49 27.08 -12.99
C LYS A 440 17.76 25.62 -13.37
N PRO A 441 17.79 25.24 -14.66
CA PRO A 441 17.81 23.84 -15.08
C PRO A 441 19.05 22.99 -14.68
N ASP A 442 20.04 23.54 -13.97
CA ASP A 442 21.38 22.92 -13.84
C ASP A 442 21.90 22.77 -12.40
N GLU A 443 21.10 22.97 -11.36
CA GLU A 443 21.51 22.53 -10.02
C GLU A 443 21.22 21.03 -9.90
N LYS A 444 22.29 20.22 -9.88
CA LYS A 444 22.23 18.79 -9.55
C LYS A 444 21.30 18.63 -8.35
N LEU A 445 20.11 18.07 -8.58
CA LEU A 445 19.21 17.66 -7.51
C LEU A 445 20.04 16.77 -6.60
N HIS A 446 20.22 17.20 -5.35
CA HIS A 446 20.88 16.39 -4.35
C HIS A 446 20.13 15.06 -4.24
N ASP A 447 20.85 13.95 -4.39
CA ASP A 447 20.40 12.65 -3.94
C ASP A 447 19.96 12.78 -2.46
N GLU A 448 18.89 12.09 -2.08
CA GLU A 448 18.40 12.07 -0.70
C GLU A 448 19.58 11.84 0.26
N PRO A 449 19.76 12.65 1.31
CA PRO A 449 20.74 12.32 2.33
C PRO A 449 20.33 11.01 3.00
N ASP A 450 21.22 10.02 2.89
CA ASP A 450 21.14 8.73 3.56
C ASP A 450 20.79 8.93 5.06
N ASP A 451 19.65 8.38 5.50
CA ASP A 451 19.12 8.53 6.87
C ASP A 451 19.98 7.80 7.93
N ASP A 452 21.14 7.25 7.55
CA ASP A 452 21.99 6.47 8.44
C ASP A 452 23.10 7.31 9.11
N LYS A 453 22.82 7.81 10.31
CA LYS A 453 23.86 8.15 11.29
C LYS A 453 24.15 7.00 12.25
N THR A 454 24.37 5.79 11.75
CA THR A 454 25.00 4.69 12.49
C THR A 454 25.84 3.80 11.57
N LYS A 455 27.04 4.27 11.20
CA LYS A 455 28.06 3.47 10.50
C LYS A 455 28.35 2.15 11.24
N VAL A 456 27.81 1.03 10.74
CA VAL A 456 28.37 -0.30 10.99
C VAL A 456 29.27 -0.65 9.79
N LYS A 457 30.54 -0.91 10.07
CA LYS A 457 31.59 -1.13 9.08
C LYS A 457 31.48 -2.55 8.51
N VAL A 458 30.94 -2.70 7.31
CA VAL A 458 30.96 -3.97 6.56
C VAL A 458 32.35 -4.15 5.91
N PRO A 459 33.00 -5.32 6.01
CA PRO A 459 34.28 -5.57 5.34
C PRO A 459 34.07 -5.74 3.81
N PRO A 460 35.06 -5.37 2.98
CA PRO A 460 34.91 -5.40 1.52
C PRO A 460 34.85 -6.85 1.00
N PRO A 461 34.08 -7.10 -0.08
CA PRO A 461 34.08 -8.40 -0.76
C PRO A 461 35.41 -8.64 -1.50
N PRO A 462 35.79 -9.92 -1.75
CA PRO A 462 37.03 -10.26 -2.44
C PRO A 462 36.97 -9.92 -3.95
N ASP A 463 38.12 -9.50 -4.48
CA ASP A 463 38.31 -8.99 -5.83
C ASP A 463 37.93 -9.99 -6.93
N GLU A 464 37.17 -9.51 -7.93
CA GLU A 464 37.01 -10.15 -9.24
C GLU A 464 37.53 -9.25 -10.37
N PRO A 465 37.93 -9.84 -11.52
CA PRO A 465 39.01 -9.31 -12.35
C PRO A 465 38.59 -8.18 -13.32
N THR A 466 39.61 -7.40 -13.67
CA THR A 466 39.60 -6.12 -14.38
C THR A 466 38.90 -6.15 -15.76
N PRO A 467 38.03 -5.18 -16.10
CA PRO A 467 37.56 -4.99 -17.47
C PRO A 467 38.54 -4.15 -18.30
N LEU A 468 38.69 -4.52 -19.58
CA LEU A 468 39.42 -3.78 -20.61
C LEU A 468 38.74 -2.42 -20.95
N PRO A 469 39.48 -1.40 -21.41
CA PRO A 469 39.02 -0.02 -21.40
C PRO A 469 38.05 0.31 -22.56
N ALA A 470 36.92 0.92 -22.23
CA ALA A 470 36.01 1.56 -23.20
C ALA A 470 36.37 3.05 -23.36
N LYS A 471 36.43 3.49 -24.62
CA LYS A 471 36.71 4.86 -25.06
C LYS A 471 35.57 5.81 -24.69
N THR A 472 35.95 6.99 -24.21
CA THR A 472 35.10 8.17 -23.96
C THR A 472 34.60 8.80 -25.27
N THR A 473 33.31 9.12 -25.33
CA THR A 473 32.77 10.24 -26.12
C THR A 473 31.56 10.85 -25.41
N ASP A 474 31.73 12.07 -24.92
CA ASP A 474 30.66 13.02 -24.58
C ASP A 474 29.83 13.38 -25.83
N ALA A 475 28.52 13.56 -25.62
CA ALA A 475 27.67 14.65 -26.16
C ALA A 475 26.21 14.21 -26.32
N THR A 476 25.34 14.76 -25.48
CA THR A 476 23.88 14.84 -25.69
C THR A 476 23.56 15.88 -26.77
N PRO A 477 22.58 15.63 -27.66
CA PRO A 477 21.92 16.72 -28.35
C PRO A 477 20.41 16.80 -28.05
N ASP A 478 19.96 18.03 -27.79
CA ASP A 478 18.57 18.45 -27.69
C ASP A 478 17.69 17.93 -28.85
N LEU A 479 16.60 17.24 -28.51
CA LEU A 479 15.63 16.74 -29.49
C LEU A 479 14.56 17.79 -29.77
N LYS A 480 14.57 18.33 -30.99
CA LYS A 480 13.53 19.21 -31.52
C LYS A 480 12.20 18.45 -31.80
N PRO A 481 11.03 19.11 -31.72
CA PRO A 481 9.69 18.49 -31.83
C PRO A 481 9.41 17.64 -33.08
N ALA A 482 10.16 17.85 -34.18
CA ALA A 482 9.97 17.10 -35.43
C ALA A 482 10.43 15.62 -35.37
N ALA A 483 11.21 15.22 -34.36
CA ALA A 483 11.63 13.84 -34.17
C ALA A 483 10.53 12.95 -33.57
N VAL A 484 9.61 13.54 -32.79
CA VAL A 484 8.49 12.85 -32.13
C VAL A 484 7.43 12.45 -33.16
N GLU A 485 7.11 13.30 -34.14
CA GLU A 485 6.15 12.97 -35.20
C GLU A 485 6.60 11.81 -36.11
N LYS A 486 7.90 11.69 -36.37
CA LYS A 486 8.45 10.55 -37.15
C LYS A 486 8.45 9.24 -36.37
N ALA A 487 8.60 9.27 -35.04
CA ALA A 487 8.51 8.08 -34.18
C ALA A 487 7.06 7.56 -34.11
N VAL A 488 6.08 8.45 -33.98
CA VAL A 488 4.64 8.12 -33.94
C VAL A 488 4.16 7.54 -35.28
N ALA A 489 4.64 8.06 -36.42
CA ALA A 489 4.33 7.50 -37.74
C ALA A 489 4.91 6.08 -37.96
N LYS A 490 6.08 5.79 -37.37
CA LYS A 490 6.74 4.47 -37.48
C LYS A 490 6.04 3.41 -36.62
N GLN A 491 5.44 3.79 -35.49
CA GLN A 491 4.65 2.90 -34.63
C GLN A 491 3.28 2.55 -35.26
N LYS A 492 2.60 3.51 -35.92
CA LYS A 492 1.35 3.27 -36.66
C LYS A 492 1.53 2.30 -37.84
N LYS A 493 2.66 2.36 -38.55
CA LYS A 493 2.96 1.39 -39.63
C LYS A 493 3.24 -0.03 -39.12
N ARG A 494 3.80 -0.21 -37.91
CA ARG A 494 4.02 -1.53 -37.32
C ARG A 494 2.73 -2.20 -36.82
N ALA A 495 1.76 -1.42 -36.36
CA ALA A 495 0.46 -1.92 -35.93
C ALA A 495 -0.43 -2.41 -37.10
N ALA A 496 -0.33 -1.78 -38.28
CA ALA A 496 -1.12 -2.18 -39.45
C ALA A 496 -0.69 -3.52 -40.09
N THR A 497 0.60 -3.88 -40.03
CA THR A 497 1.12 -5.13 -40.61
C THR A 497 0.86 -6.40 -39.78
N LYS A 498 0.21 -6.30 -38.60
CA LYS A 498 -0.07 -7.46 -37.73
C LYS A 498 -1.53 -7.94 -37.78
N ALA A 499 -2.36 -7.32 -38.63
CA ALA A 499 -3.80 -7.59 -38.73
C ALA A 499 -4.24 -8.44 -39.94
N GLU A 500 -3.32 -9.01 -40.73
CA GLU A 500 -3.67 -9.93 -41.83
C GLU A 500 -2.86 -11.23 -41.74
N LYS A 501 -3.41 -12.22 -41.05
CA LYS A 501 -3.18 -13.64 -41.37
C LYS A 501 -4.46 -14.43 -41.03
N PRO A 502 -5.09 -15.12 -41.99
CA PRO A 502 -6.28 -15.92 -41.74
C PRO A 502 -5.91 -17.27 -41.13
N THR A 503 -6.76 -17.75 -40.22
CA THR A 503 -6.74 -19.08 -39.60
C THR A 503 -7.09 -20.17 -40.63
N PRO A 504 -6.41 -21.35 -40.64
CA PRO A 504 -6.88 -22.49 -41.41
C PRO A 504 -8.02 -23.21 -40.66
N GLY A 505 -9.10 -23.52 -41.37
CA GLY A 505 -10.25 -24.26 -40.86
C GLY A 505 -9.97 -25.76 -40.63
N PRO A 506 -10.92 -26.48 -40.01
CA PRO A 506 -10.72 -27.86 -39.56
C PRO A 506 -10.85 -28.85 -40.72
N THR A 507 -9.96 -29.82 -40.79
CA THR A 507 -10.14 -31.04 -41.58
C THR A 507 -10.53 -32.20 -40.67
N HIS A 508 -11.47 -33.00 -41.17
CA HIS A 508 -12.15 -34.15 -40.58
C HIS A 508 -11.26 -35.18 -39.88
#